data_AF-C3R2K4-F1
#
_entry.id   AF-C3R2K4-F1
#
_cell.length_a   1.000
_cell.length_b   1.000
_cell.length_c   1.000
_cell.angle_alpha   90.00
_cell.angle_beta   90.00
_cell.angle_gamma   90.00
#
_symmetry.space_group_name_H-M   'P 1'
#
loop_
_entity.id
_entity.type
_entity.pdbx_description
1 polymer ?
#
loop_
_entity_poly.entity_id
_entity_poly.type
_entity_poly.pdbx_seq_one_letter_code
_entity_poly.pdbx_strand_id
1 'polypeptide(L)'
;MVDGEIMGKQSSAKDMAQLQSSIDSMTVVGDSIGRQYYREVAEGNFRPSYGLTKEDTIKIEKADIYEYNVDSLYEVASLTQKQKVISSAVSRAENVANDLGFKKFTMENNDYSIRKHKTEWHKKITISLSCLLFFFIGAPLGGIIRKGGLGMPVIVSVLVFIIYYIIDNTGYKMARDGKWIVWMGMWTSSAVLAPLGVFLTYKSNKDSVVLNADAYINWFKKIVGIRSVRHIFKKEVIIHDPDYVRLTGDLEQLSAECKAYAARKRLEKAPNYFKLWMASEDDNEVMAINEKLEALVEEMSNTKSATLIGALNNYPVISVSAHVRPFHIYWLNLVAGVIFPIGLFFYFRIWAFRVRLAKDMERIIKNNEQIQFIIQKINK
;
A
#
# COMPACT_ATOMS: atom_id res chain seq x y z
N MET A 1 -3.45 -39.29 -17.02
CA MET A 1 -2.30 -39.01 -17.91
C MET A 1 -2.69 -37.83 -18.77
N VAL A 2 -2.08 -36.65 -18.58
CA VAL A 2 -2.26 -35.53 -19.51
C VAL A 2 -1.43 -35.87 -20.74
N ASP A 3 -2.08 -35.95 -21.90
CA ASP A 3 -1.47 -36.36 -23.14
C ASP A 3 -0.34 -35.40 -23.57
N GLY A 4 0.76 -35.93 -24.13
CA GLY A 4 1.95 -35.13 -24.48
C GLY A 4 1.64 -34.01 -25.49
N GLU A 5 0.59 -34.20 -26.29
CA GLU A 5 0.07 -33.22 -27.23
C GLU A 5 -0.56 -31.99 -26.53
N ILE A 6 -1.23 -32.20 -25.40
CA ILE A 6 -1.83 -31.12 -24.60
C ILE A 6 -0.71 -30.29 -23.94
N MET A 7 0.34 -30.96 -23.45
CA MET A 7 1.49 -30.27 -22.88
C MET A 7 2.28 -29.46 -23.92
N GLY A 8 2.47 -30.00 -25.13
CA GLY A 8 3.15 -29.30 -26.23
C GLY A 8 2.45 -28.01 -26.69
N LYS A 9 1.12 -27.92 -26.50
CA LYS A 9 0.33 -26.71 -26.82
C LYS A 9 0.42 -25.65 -25.72
N GLN A 10 0.84 -26.01 -24.51
CA GLN A 10 0.91 -25.08 -23.39
C GLN A 10 2.17 -24.20 -23.46
N SER A 11 1.98 -22.88 -23.45
CA SER A 11 3.09 -21.91 -23.53
C SER A 11 4.15 -22.09 -22.43
N SER A 12 3.77 -22.54 -21.24
CA SER A 12 4.71 -22.74 -20.12
C SER A 12 5.65 -23.93 -20.32
N ALA A 13 5.28 -24.91 -21.16
CA ALA A 13 6.07 -26.11 -21.41
C ALA A 13 7.09 -25.93 -22.55
N LYS A 14 6.96 -24.87 -23.35
CA LYS A 14 7.84 -24.58 -24.49
C LYS A 14 9.15 -23.94 -24.04
N ASP A 15 10.24 -24.21 -24.76
CA ASP A 15 11.49 -23.46 -24.64
C ASP A 15 11.41 -22.07 -25.33
N MET A 16 12.44 -21.23 -25.21
CA MET A 16 12.40 -19.88 -25.79
C MET A 16 12.34 -19.87 -27.32
N ALA A 17 12.99 -20.81 -28.01
CA ALA A 17 13.00 -20.86 -29.46
C ALA A 17 11.64 -21.35 -30.01
N GLN A 18 11.06 -22.35 -29.36
CA GLN A 18 9.70 -22.83 -29.62
C GLN A 18 8.65 -21.76 -29.35
N LEU A 19 8.82 -20.98 -28.27
CA LEU A 19 7.95 -19.83 -27.97
C LEU A 19 8.04 -18.78 -29.07
N GLN A 20 9.24 -18.42 -29.51
CA GLN A 20 9.44 -17.44 -30.59
C GLN A 20 8.79 -17.90 -31.89
N SER A 21 9.08 -19.14 -32.31
CA SER A 21 8.46 -19.76 -33.50
C SER A 21 6.93 -19.81 -33.40
N SER A 22 6.38 -20.13 -32.22
CA SER A 22 4.94 -20.11 -31.99
C SER A 22 4.34 -18.70 -32.09
N ILE A 23 5.02 -17.69 -31.54
CA ILE A 23 4.61 -16.28 -31.61
C ILE A 23 4.57 -15.83 -33.07
N ASP A 24 5.62 -16.12 -33.83
CA ASP A 24 5.74 -15.72 -35.23
C ASP A 24 4.66 -16.41 -36.07
N SER A 25 4.47 -17.72 -35.89
CA SER A 25 3.42 -18.48 -36.58
C SER A 25 2.01 -17.96 -36.26
N MET A 26 1.67 -17.75 -34.98
CA MET A 26 0.36 -17.20 -34.58
C MET A 26 0.14 -15.77 -35.09
N THR A 27 1.21 -14.96 -35.18
CA THR A 27 1.12 -13.60 -35.70
C THR A 27 0.81 -13.63 -37.19
N VAL A 28 1.51 -14.46 -37.97
CA VAL A 28 1.27 -14.61 -39.42
C VAL A 28 -0.15 -15.13 -39.68
N VAL A 29 -0.61 -16.14 -38.94
CA VAL A 29 -1.96 -16.68 -39.08
C VAL A 29 -3.01 -15.64 -38.69
N GLY A 30 -2.81 -14.94 -37.57
CA GLY A 30 -3.68 -13.86 -37.11
C GLY A 30 -3.80 -12.73 -38.13
N ASP A 31 -2.69 -12.27 -38.70
CA ASP A 31 -2.66 -11.22 -39.72
C ASP A 31 -3.38 -11.66 -41.00
N SER A 32 -3.20 -12.91 -41.43
CA SER A 32 -3.88 -13.45 -42.60
C SER A 32 -5.40 -13.49 -42.40
N ILE A 33 -5.86 -14.02 -41.26
CA ILE A 33 -7.29 -14.09 -40.93
C ILE A 33 -7.86 -12.68 -40.76
N GLY A 34 -7.15 -11.77 -40.09
CA GLY A 34 -7.58 -10.38 -39.92
C GLY A 34 -7.76 -9.65 -41.25
N ARG A 35 -6.83 -9.83 -42.21
CA ARG A 35 -6.96 -9.30 -43.57
C ARG A 35 -8.14 -9.90 -44.33
N GLN A 36 -8.40 -11.20 -44.15
CA GLN A 36 -9.57 -11.86 -44.74
C GLN A 36 -10.87 -11.29 -44.17
N TYR A 37 -10.99 -11.19 -42.84
CA TYR A 37 -12.16 -10.60 -42.18
C TYR A 37 -12.39 -9.15 -42.61
N TYR A 38 -11.31 -8.36 -42.73
CA TYR A 38 -11.41 -7.00 -43.26
C TYR A 38 -12.02 -6.97 -44.66
N ARG A 39 -11.55 -7.84 -45.58
CA ARG A 39 -12.09 -7.93 -46.94
C ARG A 39 -13.54 -8.38 -46.94
N GLU A 40 -13.90 -9.42 -46.19
CA GLU A 40 -15.28 -9.92 -46.10
C GLU A 40 -16.25 -8.84 -45.61
N VAL A 41 -15.83 -8.05 -44.61
CA VAL A 41 -16.65 -6.96 -44.07
C VAL A 41 -16.75 -5.81 -45.08
N ALA A 42 -15.63 -5.40 -45.67
CA ALA A 42 -15.58 -4.31 -46.64
C ALA A 42 -16.34 -4.62 -47.94
N GLU A 43 -16.28 -5.87 -48.42
CA GLU A 43 -16.90 -6.33 -49.66
C GLU A 43 -18.32 -6.88 -49.47
N GLY A 44 -18.72 -7.23 -48.25
CA GLY A 44 -20.04 -7.74 -47.93
C GLY A 44 -21.02 -6.62 -47.54
N ASN A 45 -21.21 -6.44 -46.23
CA ASN A 45 -22.31 -5.64 -45.66
C ASN A 45 -22.27 -4.15 -46.03
N PHE A 46 -21.12 -3.63 -46.43
CA PHE A 46 -20.91 -2.21 -46.73
C PHE A 46 -20.81 -1.91 -48.23
N ARG A 47 -20.96 -2.91 -49.12
CA ARG A 47 -21.07 -2.65 -50.55
C ARG A 47 -22.52 -2.31 -50.95
N PRO A 48 -22.75 -1.19 -51.65
CA PRO A 48 -24.02 -0.96 -52.30
C PRO A 48 -24.16 -1.91 -53.51
N SER A 49 -25.27 -2.64 -53.55
CA SER A 49 -25.75 -3.51 -54.63
C SER A 49 -24.91 -4.76 -54.99
N TYR A 50 -25.32 -5.90 -54.44
CA TYR A 50 -25.09 -7.21 -55.07
C TYR A 50 -26.11 -7.45 -56.19
N GLY A 51 -25.65 -7.94 -57.35
CA GLY A 51 -26.53 -8.55 -58.37
C GLY A 51 -27.13 -7.61 -59.41
N LEU A 52 -26.58 -6.41 -59.64
CA LEU A 52 -27.00 -5.58 -60.77
C LEU A 52 -26.63 -6.27 -62.09
N THR A 53 -27.62 -6.54 -62.93
CA THR A 53 -27.37 -6.98 -64.30
C THR A 53 -26.87 -5.80 -65.14
N LYS A 54 -26.29 -6.08 -66.31
CA LYS A 54 -25.93 -5.01 -67.28
C LYS A 54 -27.15 -4.14 -67.62
N GLU A 55 -28.34 -4.73 -67.67
CA GLU A 55 -29.59 -4.00 -67.93
C GLU A 55 -29.97 -3.07 -66.79
N ASP A 56 -29.80 -3.49 -65.53
CA ASP A 56 -30.09 -2.67 -64.36
C ASP A 56 -29.12 -1.48 -64.24
N THR A 57 -27.85 -1.70 -64.62
CA THR A 57 -26.83 -0.65 -64.64
C THR A 57 -27.18 0.45 -65.65
N ILE A 58 -27.60 0.05 -66.87
CA ILE A 58 -28.04 0.99 -67.92
C ILE A 58 -29.32 1.74 -67.49
N LYS A 59 -30.24 1.10 -66.76
CA LYS A 59 -31.44 1.75 -66.23
C LYS A 59 -31.12 2.78 -65.15
N ILE A 60 -30.18 2.47 -64.25
CA ILE A 60 -29.73 3.40 -63.19
C ILE A 60 -29.03 4.61 -63.81
N GLU A 61 -28.15 4.38 -64.79
CA GLU A 61 -27.46 5.45 -65.53
C GLU A 61 -28.44 6.36 -66.29
N LYS A 62 -29.46 5.78 -66.94
CA LYS A 62 -30.51 6.54 -67.64
C LYS A 62 -31.48 7.25 -66.70
N ALA A 63 -31.68 6.75 -65.49
CA ALA A 63 -32.62 7.31 -64.54
C ALA A 63 -32.07 8.53 -63.79
N ASP A 64 -30.79 8.89 -64.00
CA ASP A 64 -30.12 10.07 -63.45
C ASP A 64 -30.35 10.21 -61.92
N ILE A 65 -30.32 9.06 -61.22
CA ILE A 65 -30.64 8.95 -59.79
C ILE A 65 -29.40 9.38 -59.00
N TYR A 66 -29.24 10.70 -58.79
CA TYR A 66 -28.20 11.23 -57.91
C TYR A 66 -28.52 11.04 -56.41
N GLU A 67 -29.80 10.84 -56.07
CA GLU A 67 -30.23 10.69 -54.68
C GLU A 67 -31.50 9.82 -54.61
N TYR A 68 -31.44 8.74 -53.80
CA TYR A 68 -32.60 7.91 -53.49
C TYR A 68 -33.00 8.16 -52.04
N ASN A 69 -34.20 8.70 -51.81
CA ASN A 69 -34.73 8.90 -50.46
C ASN A 69 -35.43 7.62 -49.98
N VAL A 70 -34.71 6.80 -49.21
CA VAL A 70 -35.22 5.54 -48.66
C VAL A 70 -36.40 5.77 -47.73
N ASP A 71 -36.44 6.91 -47.04
CA ASP A 71 -37.48 7.25 -46.06
C ASP A 71 -38.81 7.56 -46.76
N SER A 72 -38.78 8.32 -47.87
CA SER A 72 -39.98 8.56 -48.68
C SER A 72 -40.56 7.27 -49.28
N LEU A 73 -39.70 6.34 -49.73
CA LEU A 73 -40.15 5.04 -50.24
C LEU A 73 -40.75 4.16 -49.13
N TYR A 74 -40.20 4.25 -47.93
CA TYR A 74 -40.72 3.56 -46.76
C TYR A 74 -42.08 4.14 -46.32
N GLU A 75 -42.24 5.46 -46.32
CA GLU A 75 -43.46 6.14 -45.89
C GLU A 75 -44.69 5.78 -46.76
N VAL A 76 -44.49 5.67 -48.07
CA VAL A 76 -45.56 5.35 -49.05
C VAL A 76 -45.93 3.85 -49.05
N ALA A 77 -45.11 2.99 -48.43
CA ALA A 77 -45.35 1.55 -48.40
C ALA A 77 -46.55 1.15 -47.50
N SER A 78 -47.19 0.02 -47.82
CA SER A 78 -48.29 -0.54 -47.01
C SER A 78 -47.81 -1.00 -45.62
N LEU A 79 -48.72 -1.10 -44.64
CA LEU A 79 -48.39 -1.58 -43.29
C LEU A 79 -47.66 -2.94 -43.30
N THR A 80 -48.10 -3.88 -44.14
CA THR A 80 -47.47 -5.20 -44.28
C THR A 80 -46.06 -5.10 -44.87
N GLN A 81 -45.85 -4.20 -45.85
CA GLN A 81 -44.53 -3.95 -46.43
C GLN A 81 -43.59 -3.31 -45.42
N LYS A 82 -44.07 -2.30 -44.67
CA LYS A 82 -43.32 -1.65 -43.59
C LYS A 82 -42.85 -2.65 -42.54
N GLN A 83 -43.74 -3.55 -42.10
CA GLN A 83 -43.40 -4.59 -41.13
C GLN A 83 -42.36 -5.58 -41.69
N LYS A 84 -42.49 -6.00 -42.96
CA LYS A 84 -41.53 -6.89 -43.63
C LYS A 84 -40.16 -6.25 -43.79
N VAL A 85 -40.11 -4.96 -44.14
CA VAL A 85 -38.86 -4.20 -44.28
C VAL A 85 -38.16 -4.11 -42.94
N ILE A 86 -38.87 -3.72 -41.87
CA ILE A 86 -38.29 -3.66 -40.52
C ILE A 86 -37.79 -5.04 -40.07
N SER A 87 -38.61 -6.10 -40.18
CA SER A 87 -38.20 -7.43 -39.71
C SER A 87 -36.98 -7.96 -40.46
N SER A 88 -36.90 -7.70 -41.77
CA SER A 88 -35.74 -8.04 -42.59
C SER A 88 -34.51 -7.21 -42.21
N ALA A 89 -34.67 -5.92 -41.94
CA ALA A 89 -33.58 -5.03 -41.52
C ALA A 89 -33.04 -5.43 -40.15
N VAL A 90 -33.91 -5.68 -39.17
CA VAL A 90 -33.54 -6.16 -37.82
C VAL A 90 -32.80 -7.49 -37.93
N SER A 91 -33.35 -8.47 -38.66
CA SER A 91 -32.71 -9.78 -38.83
C SER A 91 -31.33 -9.66 -39.48
N ARG A 92 -31.18 -8.81 -40.51
CA ARG A 92 -29.87 -8.54 -41.14
C ARG A 92 -28.90 -7.91 -40.15
N ALA A 93 -29.32 -6.89 -39.42
CA ALA A 93 -28.47 -6.21 -38.43
C ALA A 93 -28.01 -7.17 -37.32
N GLU A 94 -28.91 -8.02 -36.80
CA GLU A 94 -28.59 -9.05 -35.81
C GLU A 94 -27.60 -10.08 -36.36
N ASN A 95 -27.80 -10.56 -37.59
CA ASN A 95 -26.88 -11.50 -38.22
C ASN A 95 -25.48 -10.91 -38.40
N VAL A 96 -25.39 -9.65 -38.82
CA VAL A 96 -24.10 -8.94 -38.96
C VAL A 96 -23.44 -8.72 -37.60
N ALA A 97 -24.21 -8.33 -36.58
CA ALA A 97 -23.70 -8.16 -35.22
C ALA A 97 -23.13 -9.48 -34.65
N ASN A 98 -23.83 -10.60 -34.88
CA ASN A 98 -23.39 -11.92 -34.46
C ASN A 98 -22.12 -12.38 -35.20
N ASP A 99 -22.06 -12.19 -36.52
CA ASP A 99 -20.87 -12.50 -37.33
C ASP A 99 -19.64 -11.70 -36.88
N LEU A 100 -19.79 -10.38 -36.71
CA LEU A 100 -18.74 -9.51 -36.20
C LEU A 100 -18.33 -9.88 -34.77
N GLY A 101 -19.29 -10.28 -33.93
CA GLY A 101 -19.04 -10.79 -32.59
C GLY A 101 -18.17 -12.04 -32.60
N PHE A 102 -18.45 -12.99 -33.49
CA PHE A 102 -17.66 -14.22 -33.64
C PHE A 102 -16.24 -13.95 -34.18
N LYS A 103 -16.13 -13.08 -35.19
CA LYS A 103 -14.83 -12.64 -35.76
C LYS A 103 -13.98 -11.94 -34.70
N LYS A 104 -14.57 -11.02 -33.93
CA LYS A 104 -13.91 -10.36 -32.80
C LYS A 104 -13.42 -11.36 -31.76
N PHE A 105 -14.28 -12.27 -31.32
CA PHE A 105 -13.93 -13.29 -30.32
C PHE A 105 -12.74 -14.15 -30.79
N THR A 106 -12.71 -14.53 -32.07
CA THR A 106 -11.62 -15.31 -32.66
C THR A 106 -10.30 -14.54 -32.65
N MET A 107 -10.32 -13.26 -33.03
CA MET A 107 -9.14 -12.39 -32.99
C MET A 107 -8.66 -12.12 -31.56
N GLU A 108 -9.56 -11.81 -30.63
CA GLU A 108 -9.19 -11.60 -29.23
C GLU A 108 -8.56 -12.83 -28.60
N ASN A 109 -9.04 -14.03 -28.93
CA ASN A 109 -8.48 -15.29 -28.44
C ASN A 109 -7.10 -15.58 -29.04
N ASN A 110 -6.87 -15.25 -30.32
CA ASN A 110 -5.56 -15.34 -30.95
C ASN A 110 -4.57 -14.37 -30.28
N ASP A 111 -4.97 -13.10 -30.11
CA ASP A 111 -4.14 -12.08 -29.48
C ASP A 111 -3.82 -12.43 -28.02
N TYR A 112 -4.79 -12.96 -27.27
CA TYR A 112 -4.57 -13.46 -25.92
C TYR A 112 -3.54 -14.60 -25.91
N SER A 113 -3.62 -15.52 -26.87
CA SER A 113 -2.66 -16.61 -27.01
C SER A 113 -1.25 -16.10 -27.34
N ILE A 114 -1.12 -15.12 -28.23
CA ILE A 114 0.15 -14.45 -28.54
C ILE A 114 0.72 -13.77 -27.30
N ARG A 115 -0.09 -12.98 -26.57
CA ARG A 115 0.35 -12.31 -25.33
C ARG A 115 0.82 -13.31 -24.29
N LYS A 116 0.10 -14.42 -24.11
CA LYS A 116 0.50 -15.49 -23.19
C LYS A 116 1.87 -16.07 -23.54
N HIS A 117 2.14 -16.35 -24.81
CA HIS A 117 3.45 -16.86 -25.25
C HIS A 117 4.55 -15.81 -25.04
N LYS A 118 4.30 -14.54 -25.38
CA LYS A 118 5.23 -13.44 -25.12
C LYS A 118 5.53 -13.26 -23.63
N THR A 119 4.52 -13.37 -22.76
CA THR A 119 4.71 -13.29 -21.30
C THR A 119 5.60 -14.42 -20.78
N GLU A 120 5.38 -15.66 -21.23
CA GLU A 120 6.23 -16.80 -20.81
C GLU A 120 7.66 -16.67 -21.32
N TRP A 121 7.86 -16.11 -22.53
CA TRP A 121 9.19 -15.84 -23.07
C TRP A 121 9.96 -14.87 -22.17
N HIS A 122 9.37 -13.73 -21.83
CA HIS A 122 10.00 -12.76 -20.91
C HIS A 122 10.17 -13.33 -19.50
N LYS A 123 9.19 -14.09 -19.00
CA LYS A 123 9.22 -14.69 -17.66
C LYS A 123 10.45 -15.57 -17.44
N LYS A 124 10.85 -16.36 -18.44
CA LYS A 124 12.05 -17.20 -18.36
C LYS A 124 13.31 -16.35 -18.11
N ILE A 125 13.41 -15.17 -18.71
CA ILE A 125 14.52 -14.24 -18.53
C ILE A 125 14.43 -13.53 -17.17
N THR A 126 13.25 -13.01 -16.83
CA THR A 126 13.06 -12.22 -15.61
C THR A 126 13.21 -13.05 -14.35
N ILE A 127 12.87 -14.35 -14.37
CA ILE A 127 13.13 -15.26 -13.25
C ILE A 127 14.63 -15.34 -12.96
N SER A 128 15.47 -15.61 -13.96
CA SER A 128 16.93 -15.68 -13.77
C SER A 128 17.51 -14.34 -13.30
N LEU A 129 17.03 -13.23 -13.86
CA LEU A 129 17.44 -11.89 -13.42
C LEU A 129 17.01 -11.59 -11.98
N SER A 130 15.81 -12.03 -11.58
CA SER A 130 15.29 -11.81 -10.23
C SER A 130 16.18 -12.45 -9.16
N CYS A 131 16.75 -13.63 -9.43
CA CYS A 131 17.70 -14.27 -8.53
C CYS A 131 18.94 -13.39 -8.27
N LEU A 132 19.48 -12.74 -9.31
CA LEU A 132 20.60 -11.80 -9.18
C LEU A 132 20.20 -10.56 -8.38
N LEU A 133 19.03 -10.00 -8.67
CA LEU A 133 18.52 -8.83 -7.94
C LEU A 133 18.32 -9.12 -6.45
N PHE A 134 17.74 -10.29 -6.12
CA PHE A 134 17.58 -10.72 -4.73
C PHE A 134 18.91 -10.97 -4.03
N PHE A 135 19.92 -11.50 -4.74
CA PHE A 135 21.27 -11.62 -4.19
C PHE A 135 21.86 -10.25 -3.79
N PHE A 136 21.77 -9.25 -4.69
CA PHE A 136 22.25 -7.89 -4.41
C PHE A 136 21.42 -7.13 -3.37
N ILE A 137 20.21 -7.56 -3.06
CA ILE A 137 19.41 -7.00 -1.97
C ILE A 137 19.73 -7.74 -0.66
N GLY A 138 19.81 -9.07 -0.69
CA GLY A 138 20.02 -9.90 0.49
C GLY A 138 21.42 -9.75 1.10
N ALA A 139 22.47 -9.70 0.27
CA ALA A 139 23.84 -9.55 0.73
C ALA A 139 24.06 -8.26 1.57
N PRO A 140 23.68 -7.05 1.11
CA PRO A 140 23.82 -5.84 1.92
C PRO A 140 22.87 -5.81 3.12
N LEU A 141 21.65 -6.35 3.03
CA LEU A 141 20.75 -6.41 4.18
C LEU A 141 21.31 -7.28 5.32
N GLY A 142 21.95 -8.41 4.97
CA GLY A 142 22.64 -9.26 5.94
C GLY A 142 23.84 -8.59 6.60
N GLY A 143 24.62 -7.81 5.83
CA GLY A 143 25.78 -7.08 6.35
C GLY A 143 25.42 -5.83 7.18
N ILE A 144 24.40 -5.09 6.77
CA ILE A 144 23.97 -3.84 7.44
C ILE A 144 23.28 -4.15 8.78
N ILE A 145 22.40 -5.15 8.82
CA ILE A 145 21.55 -5.44 10.01
C ILE A 145 22.32 -6.37 10.97
N ARG A 146 23.46 -5.89 11.48
CA ARG A 146 24.32 -6.66 12.41
C ARG A 146 23.84 -6.66 13.87
N LYS A 147 22.88 -5.81 14.23
CA LYS A 147 22.41 -5.60 15.63
C LYS A 147 21.06 -6.24 15.96
N GLY A 148 20.43 -6.94 15.01
CA GLY A 148 19.26 -7.79 15.27
C GLY A 148 19.69 -9.26 15.34
N GLY A 149 19.04 -10.09 16.14
CA GLY A 149 19.24 -11.55 16.07
C GLY A 149 18.99 -12.09 14.66
N LEU A 150 19.39 -13.34 14.40
CA LEU A 150 19.31 -14.03 13.08
C LEU A 150 17.96 -13.86 12.34
N GLY A 151 16.85 -13.60 13.04
CA GLY A 151 15.53 -13.43 12.44
C GLY A 151 15.23 -12.08 11.76
N MET A 152 15.88 -10.97 12.15
CA MET A 152 15.54 -9.65 11.59
C MET A 152 15.83 -9.51 10.08
N PRO A 153 17.01 -9.92 9.57
CA PRO A 153 17.28 -9.90 8.12
C PRO A 153 16.32 -10.80 7.33
N VAL A 154 15.88 -11.93 7.91
CA VAL A 154 14.95 -12.87 7.29
C VAL A 154 13.57 -12.24 7.09
N ILE A 155 13.03 -11.57 8.13
CA ILE A 155 11.72 -10.91 8.06
C ILE A 155 11.72 -9.82 6.99
N VAL A 156 12.78 -9.00 6.94
CA VAL A 156 12.91 -7.94 5.93
C VAL A 156 13.00 -8.54 4.52
N SER A 157 13.75 -9.63 4.35
CA SER A 157 13.86 -10.33 3.06
C SER A 157 12.52 -10.89 2.58
N VAL A 158 11.74 -11.50 3.48
CA VAL A 158 10.38 -12.00 3.17
C VAL A 158 9.46 -10.85 2.78
N LEU A 159 9.53 -9.71 3.47
CA LEU A 159 8.71 -8.53 3.14
C LEU A 159 9.04 -7.99 1.74
N VAL A 160 10.32 -7.87 1.40
CA VAL A 160 10.75 -7.45 0.05
C VAL A 160 10.30 -8.47 -1.00
N PHE A 161 10.39 -9.77 -0.72
CA PHE A 161 9.90 -10.82 -1.61
C PHE A 161 8.39 -10.74 -1.85
N ILE A 162 7.60 -10.46 -0.81
CA ILE A 162 6.13 -10.27 -0.95
C ILE A 162 5.84 -9.08 -1.85
N ILE A 163 6.51 -7.94 -1.65
CA ILE A 163 6.33 -6.75 -2.50
C ILE A 163 6.67 -7.08 -3.96
N TYR A 164 7.81 -7.75 -4.19
CA TYR A 164 8.20 -8.23 -5.50
C TYR A 164 7.10 -9.10 -6.12
N TYR A 165 6.62 -10.12 -5.40
CA TYR A 165 5.63 -11.06 -5.89
C TYR A 165 4.32 -10.35 -6.27
N ILE A 166 3.88 -9.38 -5.47
CA ILE A 166 2.69 -8.59 -5.76
C ILE A 166 2.87 -7.78 -7.05
N ILE A 167 3.99 -7.08 -7.19
CA ILE A 167 4.28 -6.27 -8.38
C ILE A 167 4.40 -7.16 -9.63
N ASP A 168 5.13 -8.27 -9.53
CA ASP A 168 5.35 -9.22 -10.62
C ASP A 168 4.04 -9.85 -11.08
N ASN A 169 3.22 -10.35 -10.16
CA ASN A 169 1.93 -10.94 -10.48
C ASN A 169 0.94 -9.91 -11.06
N THR A 170 1.00 -8.66 -10.57
CA THR A 170 0.19 -7.56 -11.12
C THR A 170 0.63 -7.23 -12.55
N GLY A 171 1.94 -7.08 -12.78
CA GLY A 171 2.51 -6.84 -14.11
C GLY A 171 2.19 -7.96 -15.10
N TYR A 172 2.34 -9.22 -14.67
CA TYR A 172 1.95 -10.41 -15.44
C TYR A 172 0.48 -10.38 -15.84
N LYS A 173 -0.42 -10.10 -14.89
CA LYS A 173 -1.86 -10.03 -15.16
C LYS A 173 -2.19 -8.90 -16.15
N MET A 174 -1.65 -7.70 -15.95
CA MET A 174 -1.89 -6.56 -16.83
C MET A 174 -1.34 -6.79 -18.25
N ALA A 175 -0.18 -7.44 -18.38
CA ALA A 175 0.41 -7.81 -19.67
C ALA A 175 -0.42 -8.89 -20.40
N ARG A 176 -0.86 -9.92 -19.68
CA ARG A 176 -1.67 -11.02 -20.25
C ARG A 176 -3.04 -10.53 -20.71
N ASP A 177 -3.69 -9.70 -19.88
CA ASP A 177 -5.01 -9.15 -20.16
C ASP A 177 -4.97 -8.01 -21.23
N GLY A 178 -3.79 -7.67 -21.74
CA GLY A 178 -3.61 -6.69 -22.83
C GLY A 178 -3.77 -5.23 -22.42
N LYS A 179 -3.81 -4.94 -21.12
CA LYS A 179 -3.89 -3.57 -20.60
C LYS A 179 -2.56 -2.85 -20.73
N TRP A 180 -1.47 -3.57 -20.53
CA TRP A 180 -0.10 -3.06 -20.67
C TRP A 180 0.62 -3.78 -21.81
N ILE A 181 1.63 -3.12 -22.37
CA ILE A 181 2.54 -3.76 -23.33
C ILE A 181 3.29 -4.88 -22.59
N VAL A 182 3.41 -6.05 -23.23
CA VAL A 182 3.92 -7.27 -22.57
C VAL A 182 5.29 -7.07 -21.94
N TRP A 183 6.23 -6.44 -22.65
CA TRP A 183 7.57 -6.19 -22.11
C TRP A 183 7.54 -5.27 -20.87
N MET A 184 6.71 -4.23 -20.86
CA MET A 184 6.62 -3.32 -19.70
C MET A 184 6.10 -4.07 -18.49
N GLY A 185 4.98 -4.81 -18.64
CA GLY A 185 4.38 -5.54 -17.53
C GLY A 185 5.31 -6.59 -16.92
N MET A 186 6.05 -7.33 -17.75
CA MET A 186 6.95 -8.38 -17.27
C MET A 186 8.23 -7.84 -16.62
N TRP A 187 8.72 -6.67 -17.03
CA TRP A 187 9.97 -6.10 -16.50
C TRP A 187 9.77 -5.10 -15.36
N THR A 188 8.53 -4.76 -15.03
CA THR A 188 8.20 -3.77 -13.98
C THR A 188 8.80 -4.15 -12.63
N SER A 189 8.69 -5.43 -12.23
CA SER A 189 9.24 -5.92 -10.96
C SER A 189 10.77 -5.74 -10.91
N SER A 190 11.48 -6.14 -11.97
CA SER A 190 12.93 -5.95 -12.10
C SER A 190 13.33 -4.48 -12.15
N ALA A 191 12.57 -3.63 -12.85
CA ALA A 191 12.85 -2.20 -12.96
C ALA A 191 12.73 -1.46 -11.61
N VAL A 192 11.89 -1.94 -10.70
CA VAL A 192 11.77 -1.42 -9.33
C VAL A 192 12.87 -1.98 -8.42
N LEU A 193 13.15 -3.28 -8.51
CA LEU A 193 14.15 -3.92 -7.65
C LEU A 193 15.59 -3.57 -8.02
N ALA A 194 15.91 -3.37 -9.30
CA ALA A 194 17.26 -3.04 -9.76
C ALA A 194 17.85 -1.78 -9.10
N PRO A 195 17.19 -0.59 -9.14
CA PRO A 195 17.71 0.59 -8.47
C PRO A 195 17.77 0.40 -6.95
N LEU A 196 16.83 -0.33 -6.35
CA LEU A 196 16.85 -0.65 -4.93
C LEU A 196 18.06 -1.51 -4.55
N GLY A 197 18.33 -2.57 -5.30
CA GLY A 197 19.49 -3.44 -5.08
C GLY A 197 20.81 -2.71 -5.26
N VAL A 198 20.94 -1.88 -6.31
CA VAL A 198 22.12 -1.03 -6.53
C VAL A 198 22.29 -0.03 -5.39
N PHE A 199 21.21 0.65 -4.99
CA PHE A 199 21.24 1.62 -3.89
C PHE A 199 21.67 0.97 -2.57
N LEU A 200 21.10 -0.18 -2.21
CA LEU A 200 21.43 -0.91 -0.98
C LEU A 200 22.86 -1.43 -1.01
N THR A 201 23.31 -1.98 -2.14
CA THR A 201 24.69 -2.46 -2.32
C THR A 201 25.68 -1.31 -2.17
N TYR A 202 25.44 -0.19 -2.86
CA TYR A 202 26.28 1.01 -2.77
C TYR A 202 26.34 1.57 -1.34
N LYS A 203 25.20 1.60 -0.64
CA LYS A 203 25.12 2.07 0.75
C LYS A 203 25.85 1.16 1.72
N SER A 204 25.72 -0.16 1.56
CA SER A 204 26.42 -1.15 2.38
C SER A 204 27.94 -1.02 2.25
N ASN A 205 28.45 -0.73 1.05
CA ASN A 205 29.88 -0.52 0.83
C ASN A 205 30.42 0.80 1.42
N LYS A 206 29.57 1.81 1.60
CA LYS A 206 29.97 3.14 2.10
C LYS A 206 29.63 3.39 3.57
N ASP A 207 29.28 2.33 4.31
CA ASP A 207 29.11 2.30 5.77
C ASP A 207 28.26 3.44 6.35
N SER A 208 27.26 3.89 5.59
CA SER A 208 26.61 5.16 5.89
C SER A 208 25.45 4.99 6.89
N VAL A 209 25.38 5.92 7.84
CA VAL A 209 24.40 6.06 8.93
C VAL A 209 22.94 6.30 8.47
N VAL A 210 22.68 6.48 7.18
CA VAL A 210 21.35 6.87 6.65
C VAL A 210 20.29 5.78 6.82
N LEU A 211 20.69 4.51 6.97
CA LEU A 211 19.82 3.40 7.35
C LEU A 211 20.23 2.84 8.71
N ASN A 212 20.30 3.72 9.72
CA ASN A 212 20.45 3.27 11.10
C ASN A 212 19.17 2.50 11.48
N ALA A 213 19.22 1.17 11.40
CA ALA A 213 18.09 0.32 11.79
C ALA A 213 17.62 0.66 13.21
N ASP A 214 18.53 1.04 14.10
CA ASP A 214 18.24 1.53 15.44
C ASP A 214 17.40 2.83 15.43
N ALA A 215 17.64 3.76 14.51
CA ALA A 215 16.86 5.00 14.39
C ALA A 215 15.45 4.72 13.85
N TYR A 216 15.32 3.85 12.83
CA TYR A 216 14.00 3.44 12.31
C TYR A 216 13.22 2.60 13.32
N ILE A 217 13.88 1.69 14.04
CA ILE A 217 13.28 0.91 15.12
C ILE A 217 12.88 1.81 16.28
N ASN A 218 13.70 2.79 16.68
CA ASN A 218 13.33 3.73 17.73
C ASN A 218 12.22 4.68 17.30
N TRP A 219 12.21 5.12 16.05
CA TRP A 219 11.11 5.87 15.45
C TRP A 219 9.83 5.02 15.41
N PHE A 220 9.91 3.75 15.00
CA PHE A 220 8.77 2.83 14.97
C PHE A 220 8.29 2.48 16.39
N LYS A 221 9.19 2.27 17.35
CA LYS A 221 8.87 2.11 18.78
C LYS A 221 8.15 3.34 19.33
N LYS A 222 8.57 4.55 18.94
CA LYS A 222 7.92 5.82 19.28
C LYS A 222 6.53 5.93 18.65
N ILE A 223 6.35 5.45 17.43
CA ILE A 223 5.06 5.46 16.72
C ILE A 223 4.08 4.43 17.28
N VAL A 224 4.54 3.20 17.51
CA VAL A 224 3.74 2.08 18.03
C VAL A 224 3.56 2.19 19.56
N GLY A 225 4.40 2.96 20.23
CA GLY A 225 4.27 3.26 21.66
C GLY A 225 4.81 2.17 22.58
N ILE A 226 5.94 1.58 22.21
CA ILE A 226 6.65 0.62 23.07
C ILE A 226 7.27 1.39 24.25
N ARG A 227 7.05 0.88 25.49
CA ARG A 227 7.46 1.54 26.74
C ARG A 227 8.97 1.73 26.82
N SER A 228 9.44 2.95 27.08
CA SER A 228 10.79 3.19 27.58
C SER A 228 10.80 2.98 29.09
N VAL A 229 11.64 2.06 29.57
CA VAL A 229 11.84 1.82 31.00
C VAL A 229 12.91 2.79 31.50
N ARG A 230 12.67 3.40 32.68
CA ARG A 230 13.66 4.27 33.32
C ARG A 230 14.74 3.42 34.00
N HIS A 231 16.00 3.76 33.77
CA HIS A 231 17.17 3.08 34.35
C HIS A 231 18.04 4.11 35.07
N ILE A 232 17.80 4.30 36.37
CA ILE A 232 18.61 5.09 37.29
C ILE A 232 19.52 4.14 38.06
N PHE A 233 20.81 4.44 38.05
CA PHE A 233 21.83 3.75 38.82
C PHE A 233 22.23 4.59 40.05
N LYS A 234 22.74 3.93 41.08
CA LYS A 234 23.29 4.62 42.25
C LYS A 234 24.53 5.41 41.84
N LYS A 235 24.54 6.71 42.12
CA LYS A 235 25.70 7.58 41.87
C LYS A 235 26.80 7.27 42.89
N GLU A 236 28.05 7.22 42.43
CA GLU A 236 29.22 6.99 43.28
C GLU A 236 29.61 8.23 44.09
N VAL A 237 29.31 9.43 43.56
CA VAL A 237 29.55 10.72 44.20
C VAL A 237 28.23 11.51 44.26
N ILE A 238 27.82 11.87 45.47
CA ILE A 238 26.63 12.70 45.73
C ILE A 238 27.13 14.05 46.23
N ILE A 239 26.81 15.12 45.50
CA ILE A 239 27.26 16.49 45.82
C ILE A 239 26.33 17.14 46.85
N HIS A 240 25.01 16.92 46.72
CA HIS A 240 23.98 17.44 47.63
C HIS A 240 22.99 16.32 47.96
N ASP A 241 22.72 16.13 49.25
CA ASP A 241 21.67 15.20 49.71
C ASP A 241 20.28 15.80 49.40
N PRO A 242 19.26 14.98 49.05
CA PRO A 242 17.91 15.47 48.74
C PRO A 242 17.21 16.09 49.96
N ASP A 243 16.45 17.17 49.76
CA ASP A 243 15.63 17.76 50.82
C ASP A 243 14.35 16.94 51.03
N TYR A 244 14.46 15.91 51.86
CA TYR A 244 13.37 14.98 52.15
C TYR A 244 12.13 15.64 52.76
N VAL A 245 12.26 16.78 53.45
CA VAL A 245 11.11 17.46 54.07
C VAL A 245 10.30 18.15 52.99
N ARG A 246 10.94 18.94 52.12
CA ARG A 246 10.28 19.59 50.98
C ARG A 246 9.68 18.58 50.00
N LEU A 247 10.45 17.53 49.67
CA LEU A 247 10.04 16.51 48.70
C LEU A 247 8.70 15.84 49.02
N THR A 248 8.38 15.64 50.31
CA THR A 248 7.09 15.04 50.69
C THR A 248 5.90 15.90 50.26
N GLY A 249 5.99 17.23 50.42
CA GLY A 249 4.97 18.18 49.98
C GLY A 249 4.89 18.28 48.45
N ASP A 250 6.03 18.32 47.77
CA ASP A 250 6.07 18.39 46.31
C ASP A 250 5.47 17.12 45.65
N LEU A 251 5.69 15.94 46.25
CA LEU A 251 5.10 14.67 45.81
C LEU A 251 3.57 14.62 46.03
N GLU A 252 3.07 15.25 47.09
CA GLU A 252 1.64 15.36 47.36
C GLU A 252 0.97 16.31 46.35
N GLN A 253 1.61 17.46 46.09
CA GLN A 253 1.17 18.39 45.07
C GLN A 253 1.14 17.74 43.67
N LEU A 254 2.20 17.01 43.30
CA LEU A 254 2.24 16.28 42.02
C LEU A 254 1.11 15.25 41.92
N SER A 255 0.83 14.54 43.02
CA SER A 255 -0.28 13.58 43.07
C SER A 255 -1.64 14.27 42.87
N ALA A 256 -1.85 15.44 43.46
CA ALA A 256 -3.06 16.24 43.29
C ALA A 256 -3.21 16.75 41.84
N GLU A 257 -2.12 17.22 41.23
CA GLU A 257 -2.11 17.69 39.83
C GLU A 257 -2.43 16.55 38.85
N CYS A 258 -1.83 15.36 39.04
CA CYS A 258 -2.15 14.16 38.27
C CYS A 258 -3.64 13.77 38.37
N LYS A 259 -4.21 13.79 39.58
CA LYS A 259 -5.65 13.48 39.81
C LYS A 259 -6.56 14.52 39.12
N ALA A 260 -6.24 15.80 39.27
CA ALA A 260 -7.02 16.89 38.65
C ALA A 260 -6.98 16.81 37.12
N TYR A 261 -5.82 16.57 36.54
CA TYR A 261 -5.64 16.43 35.09
C TYR A 261 -6.41 15.23 34.53
N ALA A 262 -6.27 14.05 35.17
CA ALA A 262 -6.96 12.83 34.74
C ALA A 262 -8.49 12.98 34.77
N ALA A 263 -9.03 13.61 35.81
CA ALA A 263 -10.46 13.88 35.96
C ALA A 263 -10.98 14.89 34.92
N ARG A 264 -10.25 16.00 34.71
CA ARG A 264 -10.65 17.08 33.77
C ARG A 264 -10.68 16.59 32.33
N LYS A 265 -9.62 15.91 31.87
CA LYS A 265 -9.50 15.48 30.47
C LYS A 265 -10.19 14.15 30.17
N ARG A 266 -10.71 13.43 31.19
CA ARG A 266 -11.39 12.12 31.05
C ARG A 266 -10.61 11.17 30.14
N LEU A 267 -9.34 10.96 30.47
CA LEU A 267 -8.34 10.30 29.61
C LEU A 267 -8.74 8.88 29.16
N GLU A 268 -9.57 8.19 29.94
CA GLU A 268 -10.03 6.82 29.64
C GLU A 268 -11.11 6.78 28.54
N LYS A 269 -11.85 7.88 28.32
CA LYS A 269 -12.92 7.93 27.33
C LYS A 269 -12.38 8.22 25.93
N ALA A 270 -12.96 7.55 24.94
CA ALA A 270 -12.66 7.81 23.54
C ALA A 270 -12.97 9.28 23.18
N PRO A 271 -12.02 10.03 22.60
CA PRO A 271 -12.26 11.40 22.17
C PRO A 271 -13.24 11.43 20.98
N ASN A 272 -13.99 12.51 20.81
CA ASN A 272 -14.82 12.66 19.61
C ASN A 272 -13.91 12.88 18.38
N TYR A 273 -14.10 12.09 17.33
CA TYR A 273 -13.27 12.12 16.12
C TYR A 273 -13.18 13.51 15.50
N PHE A 274 -14.31 14.19 15.25
CA PHE A 274 -14.30 15.52 14.61
C PHE A 274 -13.65 16.58 15.49
N LYS A 275 -13.97 16.57 16.79
CA LYS A 275 -13.37 17.50 17.75
C LYS A 275 -11.86 17.32 17.86
N LEU A 276 -11.36 16.08 17.78
CA LEU A 276 -9.94 15.76 17.83
C LEU A 276 -9.15 16.42 16.70
N TRP A 277 -9.70 16.41 15.48
CA TRP A 277 -9.04 16.96 14.29
C TRP A 277 -9.25 18.48 14.12
N MET A 278 -10.36 19.02 14.61
CA MET A 278 -10.75 20.42 14.39
C MET A 278 -10.42 21.39 15.55
N ALA A 279 -10.17 20.90 16.77
CA ALA A 279 -9.82 21.77 17.91
C ALA A 279 -8.47 22.49 17.70
N SER A 280 -8.19 23.59 18.40
CA SER A 280 -6.89 24.29 18.36
C SER A 280 -6.16 24.31 19.71
N GLU A 281 -6.66 23.59 20.71
CA GLU A 281 -6.05 23.57 22.04
C GLU A 281 -4.73 22.78 22.05
N ASP A 282 -3.68 23.43 22.55
CA ASP A 282 -2.41 22.83 22.93
C ASP A 282 -2.44 22.40 24.40
N ASP A 283 -1.97 21.19 24.68
CA ASP A 283 -2.04 20.58 26.02
C ASP A 283 -0.73 20.81 26.79
N ASN A 284 -0.52 22.04 27.25
CA ASN A 284 0.68 22.42 28.01
C ASN A 284 0.70 21.85 29.45
N GLU A 285 -0.44 21.38 29.96
CA GLU A 285 -0.56 20.88 31.35
C GLU A 285 0.25 19.60 31.59
N VAL A 286 0.28 18.66 30.63
CA VAL A 286 1.07 17.41 30.75
C VAL A 286 2.56 17.69 30.73
N MET A 287 2.98 18.71 29.98
CA MET A 287 4.38 19.13 29.93
C MET A 287 4.83 19.61 31.31
N ALA A 288 4.03 20.44 31.97
CA ALA A 288 4.32 20.91 33.33
C ALA A 288 4.37 19.77 34.35
N ILE A 289 3.44 18.80 34.28
CA ILE A 289 3.46 17.60 35.15
C ILE A 289 4.73 16.77 34.92
N ASN A 290 5.13 16.59 33.66
CA ASN A 290 6.33 15.83 33.32
C ASN A 290 7.61 16.54 33.78
N GLU A 291 7.73 17.85 33.58
CA GLU A 291 8.87 18.64 34.04
C GLU A 291 9.04 18.55 35.56
N LYS A 292 7.94 18.67 36.32
CA LYS A 292 7.96 18.49 37.78
C LYS A 292 8.37 17.07 38.18
N LEU A 293 7.83 16.05 37.52
CA LEU A 293 8.19 14.66 37.79
C LEU A 293 9.69 14.42 37.55
N GLU A 294 10.23 14.89 36.43
CA GLU A 294 11.65 14.71 36.11
C GLU A 294 12.56 15.48 37.09
N ALA A 295 12.19 16.71 37.47
CA ALA A 295 12.94 17.49 38.46
C ALA A 295 13.00 16.79 39.84
N LEU A 296 11.87 16.26 40.31
CA LEU A 296 11.80 15.52 41.57
C LEU A 296 12.60 14.21 41.50
N VAL A 297 12.53 13.50 40.38
CA VAL A 297 13.30 12.27 40.17
C VAL A 297 14.79 12.55 40.10
N GLU A 298 15.20 13.62 39.46
CA GLU A 298 16.60 14.05 39.38
C GLU A 298 17.14 14.40 40.77
N GLU A 299 16.40 15.14 41.58
CA GLU A 299 16.78 15.47 42.96
C GLU A 299 16.87 14.20 43.82
N MET A 300 15.83 13.36 43.80
CA MET A 300 15.81 12.09 44.55
C MET A 300 16.87 11.10 44.07
N SER A 301 17.35 11.19 42.81
CA SER A 301 18.42 10.34 42.29
C SER A 301 19.75 10.53 43.04
N ASN A 302 19.90 11.64 43.77
CA ASN A 302 21.05 11.93 44.63
C ASN A 302 20.94 11.26 46.01
N THR A 303 19.98 10.36 46.23
CA THR A 303 19.87 9.62 47.49
C THR A 303 20.95 8.52 47.64
N LYS A 304 21.35 8.26 48.89
CA LYS A 304 22.22 7.13 49.27
C LYS A 304 21.47 5.81 49.37
N SER A 305 20.14 5.85 49.49
CA SER A 305 19.29 4.69 49.76
C SER A 305 18.98 3.88 48.49
N ALA A 306 19.39 2.60 48.48
CA ALA A 306 19.10 1.69 47.38
C ALA A 306 17.60 1.40 47.21
N THR A 307 16.83 1.41 48.30
CA THR A 307 15.37 1.18 48.24
C THR A 307 14.64 2.35 47.57
N LEU A 308 15.12 3.58 47.79
CA LEU A 308 14.57 4.77 47.13
C LEU A 308 14.92 4.75 45.63
N ILE A 309 16.16 4.44 45.25
CA ILE A 309 16.54 4.30 43.81
C ILE A 309 15.71 3.22 43.11
N GLY A 310 15.47 2.09 43.77
CA GLY A 310 14.58 1.04 43.25
C GLY A 310 13.14 1.54 43.01
N ALA A 311 12.61 2.37 43.91
CA ALA A 311 11.31 2.99 43.74
C ALA A 311 11.29 4.04 42.61
N LEU A 312 12.36 4.82 42.43
CA LEU A 312 12.48 5.79 41.33
C LEU A 312 12.44 5.13 39.94
N ASN A 313 13.00 3.93 39.81
CA ASN A 313 12.95 3.14 38.57
C ASN A 313 11.54 2.68 38.19
N ASN A 314 10.59 2.70 39.13
CA ASN A 314 9.19 2.35 38.85
C ASN A 314 8.39 3.49 38.23
N TYR A 315 8.91 4.72 38.17
CA TYR A 315 8.23 5.82 37.52
C TYR A 315 8.15 5.61 36.00
N PRO A 316 6.98 5.88 35.38
CA PRO A 316 6.87 5.86 33.93
C PRO A 316 7.58 7.07 33.31
N VAL A 317 8.15 6.88 32.12
CA VAL A 317 8.64 7.97 31.28
C VAL A 317 7.46 8.47 30.43
N ILE A 318 7.02 9.71 30.65
CA ILE A 318 5.83 10.26 29.99
C ILE A 318 6.22 10.82 28.61
N SER A 319 5.52 10.38 27.57
CA SER A 319 5.64 10.96 26.23
C SER A 319 4.69 12.15 26.06
N VAL A 320 5.16 13.37 26.35
CA VAL A 320 4.37 14.62 26.40
C VAL A 320 3.58 14.94 25.12
N SER A 321 4.03 14.52 23.94
CA SER A 321 3.34 14.85 22.68
C SER A 321 2.54 13.69 22.07
N ALA A 322 2.66 12.47 22.60
CA ALA A 322 2.15 11.28 21.91
C ALA A 322 0.65 11.05 22.10
N HIS A 323 0.05 11.61 23.16
CA HIS A 323 -1.39 11.59 23.43
C HIS A 323 -2.16 12.72 22.71
N VAL A 324 -1.44 13.58 21.99
CA VAL A 324 -1.99 14.68 21.19
C VAL A 324 -1.79 14.36 19.69
N ARG A 325 -2.26 15.25 18.84
CA ARG A 325 -2.25 15.15 17.38
C ARG A 325 -0.85 14.87 16.81
N PRO A 326 -0.75 14.13 15.69
CA PRO A 326 0.53 13.68 15.15
C PRO A 326 1.40 14.79 14.58
N PHE A 327 0.81 15.91 14.13
CA PHE A 327 1.54 17.02 13.52
C PHE A 327 1.29 18.33 14.28
N HIS A 328 2.30 19.19 14.39
CA HIS A 328 2.14 20.54 14.95
C HIS A 328 1.46 21.51 13.96
N ILE A 329 1.40 21.12 12.68
CA ILE A 329 0.82 21.94 11.62
C ILE A 329 -0.66 21.60 11.45
N TYR A 330 -1.54 22.60 11.60
CA TYR A 330 -3.00 22.43 11.59
C TYR A 330 -3.53 21.76 10.32
N TRP A 331 -3.09 22.21 9.13
CA TRP A 331 -3.62 21.68 7.86
C TRP A 331 -3.24 20.20 7.63
N LEU A 332 -2.06 19.76 8.09
CA LEU A 332 -1.66 18.35 8.00
C LEU A 332 -2.54 17.45 8.88
N ASN A 333 -2.95 17.93 10.05
CA ASN A 333 -3.91 17.21 10.90
C ASN A 333 -5.28 17.13 10.23
N LEU A 334 -5.74 18.20 9.57
CA LEU A 334 -7.01 18.20 8.85
C LEU A 334 -6.98 17.20 7.68
N VAL A 335 -5.92 17.19 6.87
CA VAL A 335 -5.72 16.22 5.79
C VAL A 335 -5.67 14.79 6.31
N ALA A 336 -4.94 14.54 7.40
CA ALA A 336 -4.87 13.22 8.02
C ALA A 336 -6.26 12.75 8.52
N GLY A 337 -7.09 13.65 9.03
CA GLY A 337 -8.47 13.36 9.43
C GLY A 337 -9.44 13.12 8.25
N VAL A 338 -9.22 13.76 7.11
CA VAL A 338 -10.05 13.56 5.89
C VAL A 338 -9.73 12.21 5.22
N ILE A 339 -8.46 11.79 5.21
CA ILE A 339 -8.07 10.50 4.63
C ILE A 339 -8.43 9.38 5.62
N PHE A 340 -9.63 8.84 5.48
CA PHE A 340 -10.26 7.92 6.45
C PHE A 340 -9.35 6.78 6.96
N PRO A 341 -8.59 6.03 6.13
CA PRO A 341 -7.71 4.97 6.63
C PRO A 341 -6.57 5.49 7.52
N ILE A 342 -6.00 6.65 7.16
CA ILE A 342 -4.90 7.27 7.89
C ILE A 342 -5.41 7.91 9.18
N GLY A 343 -6.53 8.63 9.11
CA GLY A 343 -7.16 9.26 10.26
C GLY A 343 -7.63 8.25 11.31
N LEU A 344 -8.19 7.11 10.88
CA LEU A 344 -8.60 6.04 11.78
C LEU A 344 -7.40 5.41 12.52
N PHE A 345 -6.29 5.18 11.81
CA PHE A 345 -5.05 4.67 12.41
C PHE A 345 -4.54 5.62 13.52
N PHE A 346 -4.43 6.92 13.23
CA PHE A 346 -3.99 7.90 14.22
C PHE A 346 -4.99 8.10 15.36
N TYR A 347 -6.29 7.99 15.10
CA TYR A 347 -7.33 8.06 16.12
C TYR A 347 -7.20 6.94 17.16
N PHE A 348 -7.11 5.69 16.72
CA PHE A 348 -6.90 4.55 17.63
C PHE A 348 -5.58 4.64 18.36
N ARG A 349 -4.52 5.11 17.69
CA ARG A 349 -3.22 5.39 18.33
C ARG A 349 -3.38 6.40 19.46
N ILE A 350 -3.96 7.58 19.18
CA ILE A 350 -4.16 8.64 20.18
C ILE A 350 -4.99 8.12 21.36
N TRP A 351 -6.08 7.42 21.09
CA TRP A 351 -6.91 6.85 22.16
C TRP A 351 -6.13 5.86 23.04
N ALA A 352 -5.36 4.95 22.43
CA ALA A 352 -4.51 4.03 23.16
C ALA A 352 -3.45 4.75 24.04
N PHE A 353 -2.88 5.84 23.54
CA PHE A 353 -1.95 6.67 24.31
C PHE A 353 -2.64 7.47 25.43
N ARG A 354 -3.89 7.92 25.26
CA ARG A 354 -4.66 8.59 26.34
C ARG A 354 -4.99 7.63 27.47
N VAL A 355 -5.44 6.41 27.14
CA VAL A 355 -5.66 5.34 28.13
C VAL A 355 -4.35 4.97 28.83
N ARG A 356 -3.24 4.94 28.09
CA ARG A 356 -1.91 4.71 28.67
C ARG A 356 -1.51 5.81 29.64
N LEU A 357 -1.67 7.08 29.26
CA LEU A 357 -1.36 8.22 30.11
C LEU A 357 -2.18 8.18 31.41
N ALA A 358 -3.45 7.77 31.36
CA ALA A 358 -4.28 7.59 32.55
C ALA A 358 -3.65 6.59 33.55
N LYS A 359 -3.21 5.42 33.04
CA LYS A 359 -2.51 4.41 33.85
C LYS A 359 -1.15 4.89 34.36
N ASP A 360 -0.44 5.69 33.58
CA ASP A 360 0.84 6.27 33.99
C ASP A 360 0.64 7.28 35.14
N MET A 361 -0.43 8.10 35.09
CA MET A 361 -0.80 9.01 36.18
C MET A 361 -1.15 8.26 37.47
N GLU A 362 -1.92 7.18 37.38
CA GLU A 362 -2.22 6.32 38.53
C GLU A 362 -0.95 5.70 39.13
N ARG A 363 -0.02 5.26 38.27
CA ARG A 363 1.26 4.70 38.70
C ARG A 363 2.15 5.73 39.38
N ILE A 364 2.15 6.99 38.91
CA ILE A 364 2.87 8.10 39.55
C ILE A 364 2.33 8.32 40.96
N ILE A 365 1.01 8.41 41.12
CA ILE A 365 0.36 8.61 42.43
C ILE A 365 0.74 7.47 43.40
N LYS A 366 0.64 6.21 42.96
CA LYS A 366 1.00 5.05 43.79
C LYS A 366 2.48 5.03 44.16
N ASN A 367 3.37 5.39 43.23
CA ASN A 367 4.80 5.46 43.51
C ASN A 367 5.15 6.62 44.45
N ASN A 368 4.47 7.77 44.33
CA ASN A 368 4.64 8.92 45.23
C ASN A 368 4.33 8.51 46.67
N GLU A 369 3.21 7.82 46.91
CA GLU A 369 2.83 7.30 48.23
C GLU A 369 3.89 6.33 48.79
N GLN A 370 4.40 5.42 47.95
CA GLN A 370 5.46 4.49 48.34
C GLN A 370 6.77 5.22 48.69
N ILE A 371 7.14 6.24 47.91
CA ILE A 371 8.35 7.03 48.14
C ILE A 371 8.23 7.85 49.41
N GLN A 372 7.09 8.50 49.66
CA GLN A 372 6.85 9.21 50.93
C GLN A 372 7.02 8.28 52.13
N PHE A 373 6.52 7.05 52.07
CA PHE A 373 6.73 6.06 53.13
C PHE A 373 8.21 5.66 53.30
N ILE A 374 8.96 5.54 52.22
CA ILE A 374 10.41 5.27 52.26
C ILE A 374 11.15 6.46 52.87
N ILE A 375 10.81 7.69 52.49
CA ILE A 375 11.41 8.92 53.02
C ILE A 375 11.15 9.04 54.53
N GLN A 376 9.92 8.77 54.99
CA GLN A 376 9.59 8.76 56.41
C GLN A 376 10.41 7.73 57.21
N LYS A 377 10.78 6.60 56.60
CA LYS A 377 11.66 5.60 57.22
C LYS A 377 13.14 5.98 57.22
N ILE A 378 13.57 6.85 56.30
CA ILE A 378 14.95 7.35 56.23
C ILE A 378 15.15 8.49 57.24
N ASN A 379 14.10 9.28 57.51
CA ASN A 379 14.12 10.40 58.46
C ASN A 379 13.85 9.99 59.92
N LYS A 380 13.48 8.73 60.18
CA LYS A 380 13.42 8.13 61.52
C LYS A 380 14.73 7.45 61.83
#